data_AF-A0AAW2I0Q4-F1
#
_entry.id   AF-A0AAW2I0Q4-F1
#
_cell.length_a   1.000
_cell.length_b   1.000
_cell.length_c   1.000
_cell.angle_alpha   90.00
_cell.angle_beta   90.00
_cell.angle_gamma   90.00
#
_symmetry.space_group_name_H-M   'P 1'
#
loop_
_entity.id
_entity.type
_entity.pdbx_description
1 polymer ?
#
loop_
_entity_poly.entity_id
_entity_poly.type
_entity_poly.pdbx_seq_one_letter_code
_entity_poly.pdbx_strand_id
1 'polypeptide(L)'
;MFKLIQINLNRARAAHDILEQESLRTSWDVGIISEPNAKRSETPKWTRSKNGSAAIWFPNPRLTVGARGSGISHAWAVVDDLIIISAYISPNISDEEVANILTDIICLNSPTHTEREPEENHRWDVRRLNQDLLKTKLQELIHEGALEDTSPDNFVHQICKICDVAMPKLRTKKNRNAYWWNGTMHALKRECLREQRRLGLCICRGFRTVATDVVLVLARMIPLDLLIREAGCRETSKKERREATMRCWEARWRGGTETGKAANGRCSECPDREDTPEHAWDDCPLWTPERMRLRDLLTEVPKYWTVVDEMLRCKRRWEAISSTMNAIVAKKSRITQMPR
;
A
#
# COMPACT_ATOMS: atom_id res chain seq x y z
N MET A 1 -1.17 38.82 8.53
CA MET A 1 -1.97 37.76 7.88
C MET A 1 -1.11 36.53 7.84
N PHE A 2 -1.55 35.44 8.46
CA PHE A 2 -0.82 34.18 8.52
C PHE A 2 -0.85 33.48 7.15
N LYS A 3 0.31 33.11 6.62
CA LYS A 3 0.48 32.55 5.28
C LYS A 3 0.99 31.11 5.31
N LEU A 4 0.15 30.20 4.83
CA LEU A 4 0.47 28.78 4.71
C LEU A 4 0.79 28.40 3.27
N ILE A 5 1.77 27.53 3.09
CA ILE A 5 2.01 26.83 1.82
C ILE A 5 1.86 25.32 2.02
N GLN A 6 1.06 24.66 1.18
CA GLN A 6 0.98 23.21 1.12
C GLN A 6 1.58 22.71 -0.18
N ILE A 7 2.58 21.82 -0.10
CA ILE A 7 3.27 21.31 -1.30
C ILE A 7 3.87 19.93 -1.08
N ASN A 8 3.79 19.08 -2.10
CA ASN A 8 4.58 17.86 -2.18
C ASN A 8 5.93 18.15 -2.87
N LEU A 9 7.03 18.00 -2.14
CA LEU A 9 8.40 18.27 -2.64
C LEU A 9 9.03 17.06 -3.33
N ASN A 10 8.36 15.90 -3.29
CA ASN A 10 8.72 14.69 -4.01
C ASN A 10 10.18 14.31 -3.82
N ARG A 11 10.70 14.48 -2.60
CA ARG A 11 12.08 14.32 -2.13
C ARG A 11 13.13 14.99 -3.04
N ALA A 12 12.74 15.99 -3.83
CA ALA A 12 13.60 16.64 -4.80
C ALA A 12 14.35 17.80 -4.15
N ARG A 13 15.67 17.85 -4.31
CA ARG A 13 16.49 18.95 -3.80
C ARG A 13 16.11 20.27 -4.47
N ALA A 14 15.91 20.26 -5.79
CA ALA A 14 15.50 21.44 -6.55
C ALA A 14 14.14 22.00 -6.09
N ALA A 15 13.21 21.15 -5.66
CA ALA A 15 11.92 21.62 -5.15
C ALA A 15 12.07 22.34 -3.79
N HIS A 16 12.99 21.87 -2.93
CA HIS A 16 13.38 22.61 -1.72
C HIS A 16 14.01 23.97 -2.07
N ASP A 17 14.93 24.01 -3.02
CA ASP A 17 15.58 25.26 -3.45
C ASP A 17 14.56 26.29 -3.94
N ILE A 18 13.60 25.87 -4.76
CA ILE A 18 12.53 26.76 -5.27
C ILE A 18 11.61 27.20 -4.13
N LEU A 19 11.20 26.28 -3.23
CA LEU A 19 10.36 26.62 -2.09
C LEU A 19 11.02 27.66 -1.18
N GLU A 20 12.31 27.48 -0.87
CA GLU A 20 13.09 28.42 -0.06
C GLU A 20 13.22 29.78 -0.74
N GLN A 21 13.47 29.82 -2.06
CA GLN A 21 13.53 31.07 -2.83
C GLN A 21 12.18 31.81 -2.89
N GLU A 22 11.09 31.09 -3.16
CA GLU A 22 9.75 31.68 -3.19
C GLU A 22 9.29 32.17 -1.83
N SER A 23 9.79 31.56 -0.74
CA SER A 23 9.54 32.04 0.61
C SER A 23 10.19 33.39 0.91
N LEU A 24 11.31 33.72 0.26
CA LEU A 24 11.90 35.06 0.39
C LEU A 24 11.00 36.14 -0.24
N ARG A 25 10.29 35.79 -1.32
CA ARG A 25 9.36 36.71 -2.00
C ARG A 25 8.01 36.81 -1.31
N THR A 26 7.45 35.67 -0.92
CA THR A 26 6.06 35.59 -0.42
C THR A 26 5.97 35.77 1.09
N SER A 27 7.08 35.53 1.80
CA SER A 27 7.17 35.50 3.25
C SER A 27 6.15 34.53 3.84
N TRP A 28 6.27 33.25 3.49
CA TRP A 28 5.46 32.18 4.09
C TRP A 28 5.76 32.09 5.59
N ASP A 29 4.72 31.79 6.38
CA ASP A 29 4.82 31.58 7.81
C ASP A 29 5.13 30.12 8.11
N VAL A 30 4.32 29.21 7.56
CA VAL A 30 4.45 27.76 7.77
C VAL A 30 4.24 27.00 6.45
N GLY A 31 5.02 25.93 6.26
CA GLY A 31 4.87 24.99 5.15
C GLY A 31 4.36 23.63 5.60
N ILE A 32 3.29 23.14 4.98
CA ILE A 32 2.74 21.78 5.11
C ILE A 32 3.30 20.94 3.95
N ILE A 33 4.30 20.12 4.26
CA ILE A 33 5.14 19.49 3.25
C ILE A 33 4.92 17.98 3.18
N SER A 34 4.58 17.48 2.00
CA SER A 34 4.66 16.04 1.68
C SER A 34 5.99 15.71 1.00
N GLU A 35 6.50 14.52 1.30
CA GLU A 35 7.73 13.94 0.76
C GLU A 35 8.95 14.91 0.77
N PRO A 36 9.38 15.39 1.94
CA PRO A 36 10.58 16.23 2.02
C PRO A 36 11.84 15.45 1.62
N ASN A 37 12.86 16.16 1.11
CA ASN A 37 14.19 15.58 0.93
C ASN A 37 14.87 15.46 2.31
N ALA A 38 15.20 14.24 2.73
CA ALA A 38 15.74 13.96 4.06
C ALA A 38 16.87 14.91 4.46
N LYS A 39 17.91 15.04 3.62
CA LYS A 39 19.10 15.86 3.89
C LYS A 39 18.80 17.35 4.05
N ARG A 40 17.74 17.87 3.41
CA ARG A 40 17.34 19.28 3.52
C ARG A 40 16.43 19.55 4.70
N SER A 41 15.70 18.53 5.12
CA SER A 41 14.78 18.56 6.26
C SER A 41 15.42 18.12 7.59
N GLU A 42 16.74 17.97 7.65
CA GLU A 42 17.50 17.65 8.87
C GLU A 42 17.98 18.94 9.57
N THR A 43 17.05 19.88 9.80
CA THR A 43 17.37 21.11 10.53
C THR A 43 16.22 21.47 11.49
N PRO A 44 16.46 22.30 12.53
CA PRO A 44 15.43 22.68 13.51
C PRO A 44 14.22 23.44 12.92
N LYS A 45 14.35 23.93 11.69
CA LYS A 45 13.26 24.54 10.92
C LYS A 45 12.23 23.53 10.41
N TRP A 46 12.46 22.23 10.62
CA TRP A 46 11.61 21.16 10.12
C TRP A 46 11.20 20.23 11.27
N THR A 47 9.93 19.84 11.26
CA THR A 47 9.42 18.73 12.08
C THR A 47 8.92 17.65 11.13
N ARG A 48 9.47 16.43 11.20
CA ARG A 48 9.21 15.35 10.23
C ARG A 48 8.39 14.23 10.87
N SER A 49 7.56 13.58 10.07
CA SER A 49 6.97 12.27 10.41
C SER A 49 8.07 11.23 10.62
N LYS A 50 7.82 10.20 11.44
CA LYS A 50 8.80 9.14 11.77
C LYS A 50 9.32 8.42 10.51
N ASN A 51 8.46 8.15 9.53
CA ASN A 51 8.87 7.50 8.26
C ASN A 51 9.43 8.49 7.21
N GLY A 52 9.46 9.78 7.52
CA GLY A 52 9.95 10.84 6.63
C GLY A 52 9.06 11.18 5.43
N SER A 53 7.81 10.73 5.40
CA SER A 53 6.87 11.00 4.31
C SER A 53 6.19 12.36 4.36
N ALA A 54 6.13 13.00 5.53
CA ALA A 54 5.59 14.34 5.71
C ALA A 54 6.47 15.18 6.65
N ALA A 55 6.34 16.50 6.55
CA ALA A 55 6.97 17.45 7.46
C ALA A 55 6.22 18.78 7.54
N ILE A 56 6.47 19.51 8.62
CA ILE A 56 6.13 20.93 8.77
C ILE A 56 7.42 21.73 8.68
N TRP A 57 7.39 22.81 7.90
CA TRP A 57 8.51 23.72 7.70
C TRP A 57 8.20 25.09 8.31
N PHE A 58 9.15 25.65 9.07
CA PHE A 58 9.03 26.94 9.76
C PHE A 58 10.04 27.94 9.16
N PRO A 59 9.71 28.57 8.01
CA PRO A 59 10.56 29.58 7.39
C PRO A 59 10.62 30.90 8.16
N ASN A 60 9.54 31.30 8.82
CA ASN A 60 9.47 32.57 9.53
C ASN A 60 10.03 32.44 10.97
N PRO A 61 11.19 33.06 11.28
CA PRO A 61 11.81 32.96 12.61
C PRO A 61 11.06 33.75 13.69
N ARG A 62 10.07 34.57 13.33
CA ARG A 62 9.28 35.36 14.29
C ARG A 62 8.10 34.59 14.87
N LEU A 63 7.80 33.40 14.35
CA LEU A 63 6.70 32.57 14.84
C LEU A 63 7.06 31.90 16.15
N THR A 64 6.14 31.95 17.10
CA THR A 64 6.23 31.19 18.34
C THR A 64 5.70 29.79 18.07
N VAL A 65 6.61 28.84 17.89
CA VAL A 65 6.26 27.42 17.73
C VAL A 65 6.35 26.74 19.10
N GLY A 66 5.20 26.33 19.62
CA GLY A 66 5.06 25.61 20.88
C GLY A 66 5.43 24.12 20.75
N ALA A 67 4.58 23.27 21.34
CA ALA A 67 4.78 21.81 21.31
C ALA A 67 4.77 21.26 19.87
N ARG A 68 5.60 20.25 19.62
CA ARG A 68 5.72 19.58 18.32
C ARG A 68 5.82 18.09 18.53
N GLY A 69 5.35 17.33 17.55
CA GLY A 69 5.45 15.88 17.57
C GLY A 69 5.24 15.25 16.21
N SER A 70 5.24 13.93 16.17
CA SER A 70 5.17 13.17 14.93
C SER A 70 4.63 11.77 15.14
N GLY A 71 3.70 11.38 14.27
CA GLY A 71 3.30 9.99 14.07
C GLY A 71 4.09 9.32 12.96
N ILE A 72 3.64 8.14 12.51
CA ILE A 72 4.32 7.35 11.48
C ILE A 72 4.44 8.15 10.18
N SER A 73 3.33 8.69 9.68
CA SER A 73 3.20 9.35 8.37
C SER A 73 2.78 10.81 8.45
N HIS A 74 2.77 11.39 9.66
CA HIS A 74 2.40 12.77 9.88
C HIS A 74 3.29 13.45 10.93
N ALA A 75 3.31 14.78 10.90
CA ALA A 75 3.95 15.65 11.87
C ALA A 75 2.93 16.70 12.34
N TRP A 76 3.05 17.15 13.58
CA TRP A 76 2.20 18.19 14.14
C TRP A 76 3.01 19.22 14.92
N ALA A 77 2.51 20.45 14.98
CA ALA A 77 3.06 21.51 15.80
C ALA A 77 1.98 22.53 16.19
N VAL A 78 2.08 23.06 17.41
CA VAL A 78 1.30 24.20 17.88
C VAL A 78 2.03 25.47 17.45
N VAL A 79 1.36 26.32 16.67
CA VAL A 79 1.86 27.62 16.24
C VAL A 79 0.83 28.65 16.65
N ASP A 80 1.20 29.50 17.62
CA ASP A 80 0.25 30.37 18.33
C ASP A 80 -0.96 29.55 18.84
N ASP A 81 -2.16 29.86 18.40
CA ASP A 81 -3.43 29.19 18.79
C ASP A 81 -3.89 28.13 17.76
N LEU A 82 -3.04 27.79 16.78
CA LEU A 82 -3.33 26.80 15.74
C LEU A 82 -2.53 25.51 15.93
N ILE A 83 -3.18 24.37 15.72
CA ILE A 83 -2.51 23.08 15.55
C ILE A 83 -2.32 22.85 14.06
N ILE A 84 -1.07 22.88 13.59
CA ILE A 84 -0.72 22.58 12.21
C ILE A 84 -0.35 21.10 12.12
N ILE A 85 -0.95 20.40 11.14
CA ILE A 85 -0.70 18.99 10.88
C ILE A 85 -0.29 18.83 9.42
N SER A 86 0.80 18.09 9.19
CA SER A 86 1.24 17.68 7.87
C SER A 86 1.24 16.16 7.80
N ALA A 87 0.47 15.58 6.88
CA ALA A 87 0.33 14.15 6.71
C ALA A 87 0.52 13.75 5.24
N TYR A 88 1.08 12.56 5.03
CA TYR A 88 1.12 11.92 3.72
C TYR A 88 0.62 10.49 3.82
N ILE A 89 -0.52 10.22 3.20
CA ILE A 89 -1.13 8.90 3.15
C ILE A 89 -0.77 8.27 1.82
N SER A 90 -0.01 7.17 1.87
CA SER A 90 0.36 6.41 0.67
C SER A 90 -0.90 5.81 0.05
N PRO A 91 -1.07 5.79 -1.29
CA PRO A 91 -2.18 5.08 -1.92
C PRO A 91 -2.02 3.56 -1.86
N ASN A 92 -0.86 3.06 -1.42
CA ASN A 92 -0.51 1.64 -1.39
C ASN A 92 -0.59 1.01 0.01
N ILE A 93 -1.29 1.64 0.95
CA ILE A 93 -1.54 1.09 2.29
C ILE A 93 -3.00 0.66 2.42
N SER A 94 -3.28 -0.24 3.36
CA SER A 94 -4.63 -0.77 3.60
C SER A 94 -5.56 0.26 4.24
N ASP A 95 -6.86 0.07 4.09
CA ASP A 95 -7.88 0.93 4.74
C ASP A 95 -7.74 0.94 6.27
N GLU A 96 -7.33 -0.19 6.86
CA GLU A 96 -7.03 -0.32 8.31
C GLU A 96 -5.84 0.58 8.71
N GLU A 97 -4.76 0.59 7.93
CA GLU A 97 -3.62 1.47 8.17
C GLU A 97 -4.00 2.95 8.02
N VAL A 98 -4.87 3.28 7.05
CA VAL A 98 -5.40 4.64 6.88
C VAL A 98 -6.21 5.04 8.10
N ALA A 99 -7.13 4.18 8.57
CA ALA A 99 -7.96 4.44 9.75
C ALA A 99 -7.11 4.66 11.02
N ASN A 100 -6.04 3.87 11.21
CA ASN A 100 -5.11 4.02 12.33
C ASN A 100 -4.38 5.37 12.28
N ILE A 101 -3.89 5.77 11.11
CA ILE A 101 -3.24 7.08 10.91
C ILE A 101 -4.21 8.22 11.21
N LEU A 102 -5.46 8.13 10.72
CA LEU A 102 -6.48 9.15 10.97
C LEU A 102 -6.85 9.22 12.45
N THR A 103 -6.96 8.07 13.13
CA THR A 103 -7.24 8.00 14.56
C THR A 103 -6.12 8.67 15.36
N ASP A 104 -4.86 8.36 15.05
CA ASP A 104 -3.69 8.99 15.69
C ASP A 104 -3.72 10.52 15.54
N ILE A 105 -4.05 11.01 14.34
CA ILE A 105 -4.21 12.46 14.06
C ILE A 105 -5.39 13.07 14.84
N ILE A 106 -6.54 12.40 14.89
CA ILE A 106 -7.74 12.90 15.59
C ILE A 106 -7.48 12.97 17.11
N CYS A 107 -6.78 11.98 17.66
CA CYS A 107 -6.44 11.89 19.07
C CYS A 107 -5.46 12.98 19.53
N LEU A 108 -4.77 13.68 18.64
CA LEU A 108 -3.91 14.84 18.98
C LEU A 108 -4.69 15.98 19.67
N ASN A 109 -6.01 16.02 19.53
CA ASN A 109 -6.88 17.02 20.17
C ASN A 109 -7.37 16.61 21.57
N SER A 110 -6.95 15.44 22.08
CA SER A 110 -7.37 14.94 23.40
C SER A 110 -6.22 15.08 24.40
N PRO A 111 -6.40 15.69 25.60
CA PRO A 111 -5.31 16.04 26.52
C PRO A 111 -4.57 14.86 27.17
N THR A 112 -4.79 13.63 26.74
CA THR A 112 -4.30 12.44 27.40
C THR A 112 -3.70 11.50 26.39
N HIS A 113 -2.38 11.62 26.17
CA HIS A 113 -1.62 10.43 25.80
C HIS A 113 -0.18 10.52 26.29
N THR A 114 0.07 9.77 27.35
CA THR A 114 1.35 9.14 27.67
C THR A 114 1.82 8.30 26.49
N GLU A 115 3.13 8.36 26.24
CA GLU A 115 3.85 7.66 25.18
C GLU A 115 3.47 6.16 25.15
N ARG A 116 2.95 5.67 24.01
CA ARG A 116 2.92 4.24 23.69
C ARG A 116 4.02 3.92 22.70
N GLU A 117 4.90 3.00 23.09
CA GLU A 117 5.89 2.34 22.25
C GLU A 117 5.21 1.63 21.04
N PRO A 118 5.91 1.48 19.89
CA PRO A 118 5.30 0.97 18.67
C PRO A 118 5.00 -0.53 18.78
N GLU A 119 3.74 -0.91 18.58
CA GLU A 119 3.35 -2.33 18.52
C GLU A 119 3.88 -2.99 17.23
N GLU A 120 4.84 -3.91 17.36
CA GLU A 120 5.10 -4.90 16.32
C GLU A 120 3.84 -5.79 16.15
N ASN A 121 3.59 -6.26 14.93
CA ASN A 121 2.37 -7.01 14.59
C ASN A 121 2.38 -8.41 15.27
N HIS A 122 1.75 -8.50 16.45
CA HIS A 122 1.90 -9.57 17.44
C HIS A 122 0.68 -10.52 17.52
N ARG A 123 0.38 -11.28 16.46
CA ARG A 123 -0.66 -12.34 16.56
C ARG A 123 -0.14 -13.56 17.34
N TRP A 124 -0.84 -13.99 18.39
CA TRP A 124 -0.54 -15.24 19.12
C TRP A 124 -0.88 -16.47 18.27
N ASP A 125 0.00 -17.48 18.26
CA ASP A 125 -0.30 -18.78 17.67
C ASP A 125 -1.21 -19.59 18.61
N VAL A 126 -2.52 -19.35 18.49
CA VAL A 126 -3.56 -19.98 19.34
C VAL A 126 -3.49 -21.52 19.31
N ARG A 127 -2.92 -22.11 18.26
CA ARG A 127 -2.73 -23.57 18.15
C ARG A 127 -1.70 -24.12 19.13
N ARG A 128 -0.81 -23.26 19.63
CA ARG A 128 0.25 -23.60 20.58
C ARG A 128 -0.07 -23.12 22.00
N LEU A 129 -1.34 -22.82 22.28
CA LEU A 129 -1.78 -22.44 23.62
C LEU A 129 -1.48 -23.54 24.64
N ASN A 130 -0.65 -23.22 25.62
CA ASN A 130 -0.46 -24.04 26.80
C ASN A 130 -1.56 -23.72 27.82
N GLN A 131 -2.64 -24.52 27.80
CA GLN A 131 -3.82 -24.28 28.64
C GLN A 131 -3.52 -24.40 30.14
N ASP A 132 -2.65 -25.32 30.54
CA ASP A 132 -2.32 -25.53 31.95
C ASP A 132 -1.50 -24.36 32.48
N LEU A 133 -0.52 -23.89 31.71
CA LEU A 133 0.26 -22.70 32.05
C LEU A 133 -0.62 -21.45 32.12
N LEU A 134 -1.57 -21.29 31.19
CA LEU A 134 -2.54 -20.19 31.21
C LEU A 134 -3.38 -20.21 32.50
N LYS A 135 -3.91 -21.38 32.86
CA LYS A 135 -4.74 -21.55 34.07
C LYS A 135 -3.95 -21.25 35.34
N THR A 136 -2.73 -21.78 35.46
CA THR A 136 -1.87 -21.52 36.62
C THR A 136 -1.60 -20.03 36.77
N LYS A 137 -1.23 -19.34 35.68
CA LYS A 137 -0.96 -17.90 35.72
C LYS A 137 -2.20 -17.04 35.98
N LEU A 138 -3.37 -17.45 35.51
CA LEU A 138 -4.64 -16.80 35.85
C LEU A 138 -4.97 -16.96 37.34
N GLN A 139 -4.74 -18.15 37.91
CA GLN A 139 -4.96 -18.40 39.33
C GLN A 139 -4.01 -17.59 40.22
N GLU A 140 -2.74 -17.46 39.81
CA GLU A 140 -1.77 -16.58 40.47
C GLU A 140 -2.26 -15.13 40.49
N LEU A 141 -2.69 -14.57 39.34
CA LEU A 141 -3.19 -13.19 39.28
C LEU A 141 -4.45 -12.96 40.12
N ILE A 142 -5.36 -13.94 40.17
CA ILE A 142 -6.57 -13.86 40.99
C ILE A 142 -6.17 -13.85 42.47
N HIS A 143 -5.18 -14.66 42.87
CA HIS A 143 -4.71 -14.71 44.25
C HIS A 143 -3.95 -13.45 44.68
N GLU A 144 -3.24 -12.81 43.74
CA GLU A 144 -2.49 -11.57 43.96
C GLU A 144 -3.37 -10.32 43.99
N GLY A 145 -4.68 -10.43 43.74
CA GLY A 145 -5.61 -9.28 43.68
C GLY A 145 -5.34 -8.34 42.50
N ALA A 146 -4.49 -8.73 41.55
CA ALA A 146 -4.03 -7.89 40.45
C ALA A 146 -5.14 -7.55 39.44
N LEU A 147 -6.29 -8.22 39.52
CA LEU A 147 -7.49 -8.01 38.70
C LEU A 147 -8.59 -7.22 39.44
N GLU A 148 -8.36 -6.80 40.70
CA GLU A 148 -9.32 -6.01 41.49
C GLU A 148 -9.28 -4.50 41.17
N ASP A 149 -8.22 -4.05 40.49
CA ASP A 149 -8.18 -2.71 39.91
C ASP A 149 -9.23 -2.61 38.78
N THR A 150 -10.16 -1.66 38.94
CA THR A 150 -11.34 -1.47 38.07
C THR A 150 -11.01 -0.84 36.73
N SER A 151 -9.74 -0.49 36.47
CA SER A 151 -9.32 0.01 35.16
C SER A 151 -9.35 -1.09 34.09
N PRO A 152 -10.14 -0.90 33.01
CA PRO A 152 -10.13 -1.81 31.86
C PRO A 152 -8.73 -1.98 31.25
N ASP A 153 -7.88 -0.95 31.34
CA ASP A 153 -6.52 -0.99 30.82
C ASP A 153 -5.62 -1.96 31.61
N ASN A 154 -5.75 -2.00 32.94
CA ASN A 154 -4.98 -2.94 33.76
C ASN A 154 -5.44 -4.38 33.49
N PHE A 155 -6.75 -4.61 33.38
CA PHE A 155 -7.29 -5.92 33.00
C PHE A 155 -6.72 -6.41 31.65
N VAL A 156 -6.81 -5.58 30.62
CA VAL A 156 -6.28 -5.91 29.28
C VAL A 156 -4.77 -6.15 29.33
N HIS A 157 -4.02 -5.32 30.05
CA HIS A 157 -2.57 -5.47 30.20
C HIS A 157 -2.19 -6.82 30.84
N GLN A 158 -2.85 -7.19 31.95
CA GLN A 158 -2.56 -8.44 32.66
C GLN A 158 -2.93 -9.67 31.82
N ILE A 159 -4.05 -9.64 31.12
CA ILE A 159 -4.46 -10.73 30.22
C ILE A 159 -3.47 -10.88 29.06
N CYS A 160 -3.05 -9.78 28.42
CA CYS A 160 -2.05 -9.81 27.36
C CYS A 160 -0.73 -10.43 27.84
N LYS A 161 -0.25 -10.03 29.02
CA LYS A 161 0.99 -10.55 29.62
C LYS A 161 0.93 -12.06 29.85
N ILE A 162 -0.19 -12.59 30.34
CA ILE A 162 -0.33 -14.05 30.50
C ILE A 162 -0.40 -14.74 29.12
N CYS A 163 -1.15 -14.17 28.18
CA CYS A 163 -1.27 -14.72 26.83
C CYS A 163 0.09 -14.78 26.12
N ASP A 164 1.00 -13.82 26.34
CA ASP A 164 2.38 -13.86 25.84
C ASP A 164 3.20 -15.02 26.40
N VAL A 165 2.98 -15.36 27.66
CA VAL A 165 3.64 -16.50 28.32
C VAL A 165 3.04 -17.83 27.86
N ALA A 166 1.73 -17.89 27.69
CA ALA A 166 1.00 -19.11 27.35
C ALA A 166 0.99 -19.42 25.84
N MET A 167 1.27 -18.44 24.98
CA MET A 167 1.26 -18.60 23.52
C MET A 167 2.46 -17.91 22.86
N PRO A 168 3.26 -18.65 22.05
CA PRO A 168 4.27 -18.03 21.21
C PRO A 168 3.62 -17.23 20.08
N LYS A 169 4.29 -16.18 19.61
CA LYS A 169 3.81 -15.32 18.52
C LYS A 169 3.98 -16.00 17.15
N LEU A 170 3.02 -15.79 16.24
CA LEU A 170 3.08 -16.30 14.87
C LEU A 170 4.24 -15.67 14.11
N ARG A 171 5.21 -16.49 13.69
CA ARG A 171 6.21 -16.08 12.70
C ARG A 171 5.61 -16.12 11.30
N THR A 172 5.74 -15.02 10.56
CA THR A 172 5.37 -14.97 9.13
C THR A 172 6.16 -16.03 8.35
N LYS A 173 5.44 -16.95 7.68
CA LYS A 173 6.05 -18.02 6.88
C LYS A 173 6.74 -17.40 5.66
N LYS A 174 8.06 -17.54 5.54
CA LYS A 174 8.80 -17.17 4.30
C LYS A 174 8.37 -18.08 3.16
N ASN A 175 7.79 -17.49 2.11
CA ASN A 175 7.41 -18.21 0.90
C ASN A 175 8.68 -18.73 0.20
N ARG A 176 8.77 -20.03 -0.05
CA ARG A 176 9.94 -20.64 -0.71
C ARG A 176 9.70 -20.62 -2.22
N ASN A 177 10.28 -19.64 -2.91
CA ASN A 177 10.30 -19.60 -4.38
C ASN A 177 11.23 -20.68 -4.96
N ALA A 178 11.00 -21.04 -6.24
CA ALA A 178 11.76 -22.03 -7.00
C ALA A 178 13.29 -21.77 -6.96
N TYR A 179 14.09 -22.83 -6.90
CA TYR A 179 15.51 -22.79 -6.51
C TYR A 179 16.44 -21.92 -7.37
N TRP A 180 16.10 -21.70 -8.65
CA TRP A 180 16.87 -20.83 -9.55
C TRP A 180 16.34 -19.38 -9.60
N TRP A 181 15.30 -19.07 -8.83
CA TRP A 181 14.65 -17.78 -8.74
C TRP A 181 14.67 -17.27 -7.29
N ASN A 182 15.79 -16.69 -6.88
CA ASN A 182 16.01 -16.27 -5.49
C ASN A 182 15.67 -14.79 -5.23
N GLY A 183 15.60 -14.40 -3.96
CA GLY A 183 15.29 -13.03 -3.54
C GLY A 183 16.29 -11.99 -4.08
N THR A 184 17.53 -12.38 -4.32
CA THR A 184 18.59 -11.54 -4.90
C THR A 184 18.27 -11.17 -6.35
N MET A 185 17.84 -12.12 -7.18
CA MET A 185 17.44 -11.84 -8.57
C MET A 185 16.22 -10.92 -8.64
N HIS A 186 15.25 -11.10 -7.74
CA HIS A 186 14.11 -10.19 -7.61
C HIS A 186 14.52 -8.78 -7.15
N ALA A 187 15.50 -8.67 -6.26
CA ALA A 187 16.04 -7.38 -5.81
C ALA A 187 16.77 -6.68 -6.96
N LEU A 188 17.65 -7.40 -7.67
CA LEU A 188 18.38 -6.88 -8.83
C LEU A 188 17.44 -6.45 -9.97
N LYS A 189 16.40 -7.24 -10.29
CA LYS A 189 15.40 -6.86 -11.29
C LYS A 189 14.67 -5.58 -10.88
N ARG A 190 14.25 -5.48 -9.61
CA ARG A 190 13.60 -4.26 -9.08
C ARG A 190 14.53 -3.05 -9.12
N GLU A 191 15.80 -3.23 -8.79
CA GLU A 191 16.81 -2.18 -8.81
C GLU A 191 17.06 -1.67 -10.23
N CYS A 192 17.28 -2.55 -11.20
CA CYS A 192 17.45 -2.19 -12.61
C CYS A 192 16.25 -1.39 -13.15
N LEU A 193 15.01 -1.86 -12.88
CA LEU A 193 13.81 -1.16 -13.33
C LEU A 193 13.63 0.20 -12.64
N ARG A 194 14.03 0.31 -11.37
CA ARG A 194 14.00 1.58 -10.62
C ARG A 194 14.99 2.60 -11.19
N GLU A 195 16.21 2.18 -11.50
CA GLU A 195 17.22 3.08 -12.08
C GLU A 195 16.85 3.47 -13.51
N GLN A 196 16.29 2.56 -14.31
CA GLN A 196 15.77 2.89 -15.65
C GLN A 196 14.67 3.97 -15.57
N ARG A 197 13.73 3.82 -14.63
CA ARG A 197 12.69 4.83 -14.38
C ARG A 197 13.27 6.18 -13.97
N ARG A 198 14.30 6.20 -13.11
CA ARG A 198 14.99 7.43 -12.70
C ARG A 198 15.65 8.13 -13.88
N LEU A 199 16.35 7.38 -14.73
CA LEU A 199 16.97 7.93 -15.95
C LEU A 199 15.92 8.54 -16.87
N GLY A 200 14.82 7.82 -17.10
CA GLY A 200 13.70 8.31 -17.92
C GLY A 200 13.08 9.59 -17.36
N LEU A 201 12.86 9.66 -16.04
CA LEU A 201 12.35 10.87 -15.38
C LEU A 201 13.30 12.06 -15.53
N CYS A 202 14.61 11.84 -15.47
CA CYS A 202 15.61 12.89 -15.71
C CYS A 202 15.57 13.39 -17.15
N ILE A 203 15.45 12.49 -18.13
CA ILE A 203 15.41 12.83 -19.55
C ILE A 203 14.14 13.61 -19.89
N CYS A 204 12.97 13.12 -19.47
CA CYS A 204 11.69 13.76 -19.79
C CYS A 204 11.32 14.92 -18.85
N ARG A 205 12.12 15.18 -17.80
CA ARG A 205 11.84 16.15 -16.72
C ARG A 205 10.44 15.98 -16.11
N GLY A 206 9.98 14.74 -15.96
CA GLY A 206 8.64 14.40 -15.49
C GLY A 206 8.52 14.31 -13.97
N PHE A 207 7.30 14.48 -13.44
CA PHE A 207 7.01 14.22 -12.03
C PHE A 207 7.19 12.73 -11.69
N ARG A 208 7.63 12.39 -10.47
CA ARG A 208 7.79 10.98 -10.05
C ARG A 208 6.46 10.21 -9.93
N THR A 209 5.32 10.87 -10.01
CA THR A 209 3.99 10.24 -10.05
C THR A 209 3.61 9.75 -11.45
N VAL A 210 4.31 10.19 -12.50
CA VAL A 210 4.04 9.78 -13.89
C VAL A 210 4.28 8.27 -14.02
N ALA A 211 3.32 7.54 -14.59
CA ALA A 211 3.42 6.09 -14.79
C ALA A 211 4.72 5.72 -15.53
N THR A 212 5.34 4.59 -15.16
CA THR A 212 6.65 4.19 -15.72
C THR A 212 6.63 4.09 -17.22
N ASP A 213 5.56 3.55 -17.79
CA ASP A 213 5.47 3.36 -19.23
C ASP A 213 5.35 4.71 -19.96
N VAL A 214 4.67 5.70 -19.36
CA VAL A 214 4.59 7.07 -19.89
C VAL A 214 5.95 7.77 -19.83
N VAL A 215 6.67 7.64 -18.72
CA VAL A 215 8.04 8.17 -18.59
C VAL A 215 8.94 7.62 -19.68
N LEU A 216 8.90 6.31 -19.89
CA LEU A 216 9.72 5.62 -20.88
C LEU A 216 9.37 6.03 -22.31
N VAL A 217 8.09 6.24 -22.62
CA VAL A 217 7.64 6.75 -23.92
C VAL A 217 8.17 8.17 -24.17
N LEU A 218 7.97 9.08 -23.20
CA LEU A 218 8.42 10.47 -23.33
C LEU A 218 9.95 10.58 -23.41
N ALA A 219 10.67 9.74 -22.67
CA ALA A 219 12.13 9.64 -22.72
C ALA A 219 12.66 8.87 -23.94
N ARG A 220 11.78 8.30 -24.78
CA ARG A 220 12.12 7.44 -25.93
C ARG A 220 13.01 6.24 -25.55
N MET A 221 12.75 5.67 -24.37
CA MET A 221 13.51 4.57 -23.79
C MET A 221 12.69 3.28 -23.79
N ILE A 222 13.17 2.23 -24.44
CA ILE A 222 12.52 0.91 -24.41
C ILE A 222 12.70 0.27 -23.01
N PRO A 223 11.65 -0.30 -22.38
CA PRO A 223 11.73 -1.01 -21.11
C PRO A 223 12.81 -2.10 -21.15
N LEU A 224 13.64 -2.14 -20.11
CA LEU A 224 14.81 -3.01 -20.07
C LEU A 224 14.43 -4.49 -20.09
N ASP A 225 13.29 -4.83 -19.50
CA ASP A 225 12.75 -6.20 -19.53
C ASP A 225 12.41 -6.66 -20.96
N LEU A 226 11.93 -5.75 -21.82
CA LEU A 226 11.68 -6.06 -23.23
C LEU A 226 12.98 -6.17 -24.03
N LEU A 227 13.97 -5.34 -23.74
CA LEU A 227 15.30 -5.43 -24.37
C LEU A 227 16.02 -6.75 -24.01
N ILE A 228 15.90 -7.21 -22.76
CA ILE A 228 16.45 -8.50 -22.33
C ILE A 228 15.76 -9.64 -23.09
N ARG A 229 14.44 -9.58 -23.25
CA ARG A 229 13.67 -10.56 -24.02
C ARG A 229 14.07 -10.57 -25.50
N GLU A 230 14.27 -9.38 -26.09
CA GLU A 230 14.78 -9.20 -27.45
C GLU A 230 16.14 -9.90 -27.63
N ALA A 231 17.06 -9.71 -26.67
CA ALA A 231 18.38 -10.31 -26.68
C ALA A 231 18.36 -11.83 -26.50
N GLY A 232 17.38 -12.36 -25.77
CA GLY A 232 17.20 -13.80 -25.55
C GLY A 232 16.64 -14.55 -26.77
N CYS A 233 15.91 -13.88 -27.66
CA CYS A 233 15.36 -14.48 -28.86
C CYS A 233 16.41 -14.50 -29.99
N ARG A 234 16.82 -15.69 -30.45
CA ARG A 234 17.89 -15.86 -31.46
C ARG A 234 17.41 -16.34 -32.83
N GLU A 235 16.16 -16.76 -32.94
CA GLU A 235 15.61 -17.47 -34.11
C GLU A 235 15.15 -16.52 -35.22
N THR A 236 14.96 -15.24 -34.93
CA THR A 236 14.40 -14.24 -35.86
C THR A 236 15.37 -13.10 -36.16
N SER A 237 15.14 -12.39 -37.26
CA SER A 237 16.01 -11.28 -37.66
C SER A 237 16.01 -10.16 -36.62
N LYS A 238 17.08 -9.35 -36.59
CA LYS A 238 17.18 -8.20 -35.67
C LYS A 238 16.01 -7.20 -35.85
N LYS A 239 15.52 -7.04 -37.09
CA LYS A 239 14.40 -6.15 -37.42
C LYS A 239 13.08 -6.68 -36.84
N GLU A 240 12.77 -7.95 -37.07
CA GLU A 240 11.55 -8.58 -36.55
C GLU A 240 11.51 -8.58 -35.02
N ARG A 241 12.65 -8.82 -34.37
CA ARG A 241 12.77 -8.76 -32.91
C ARG A 241 12.47 -7.36 -32.39
N ARG A 242 13.02 -6.31 -33.01
CA ARG A 242 12.74 -4.92 -32.63
C ARG A 242 11.28 -4.55 -32.87
N GLU A 243 10.68 -4.97 -33.98
CA GLU A 243 9.25 -4.75 -34.24
C GLU A 243 8.36 -5.44 -33.20
N ALA A 244 8.67 -6.67 -32.82
CA ALA A 244 7.96 -7.38 -31.75
C ALA A 244 8.12 -6.68 -30.38
N THR A 245 9.33 -6.21 -30.06
CA THR A 245 9.60 -5.39 -28.87
C THR A 245 8.75 -4.12 -28.87
N MET A 246 8.69 -3.39 -29.99
CA MET A 246 7.90 -2.17 -30.12
C MET A 246 6.41 -2.44 -29.99
N ARG A 247 5.87 -3.51 -30.58
CA ARG A 247 4.46 -3.91 -30.41
C ARG A 247 4.14 -4.25 -28.96
N CYS A 248 5.01 -5.00 -28.28
CA CYS A 248 4.84 -5.34 -26.86
C CYS A 248 4.87 -4.08 -25.97
N TRP A 249 5.77 -3.15 -26.29
CA TRP A 249 5.89 -1.89 -25.56
C TRP A 249 4.66 -1.01 -25.80
N GLU A 250 4.20 -0.87 -27.05
CA GLU A 250 2.98 -0.15 -27.42
C GLU A 250 1.73 -0.68 -26.72
N ALA A 251 1.56 -2.01 -26.68
CA ALA A 251 0.44 -2.64 -25.98
C ALA A 251 0.46 -2.31 -24.47
N ARG A 252 1.65 -2.29 -23.86
CA ARG A 252 1.83 -2.04 -22.43
C ARG A 252 1.42 -0.63 -22.01
N TRP A 253 1.76 0.40 -22.78
CA TRP A 253 1.36 1.77 -22.43
C TRP A 253 -0.03 2.17 -22.96
N ARG A 254 -0.54 1.51 -24.00
CA ARG A 254 -1.93 1.71 -24.47
C ARG A 254 -2.95 1.11 -23.49
N GLY A 255 -2.59 0.05 -22.78
CA GLY A 255 -3.42 -0.61 -21.75
C GLY A 255 -3.22 -0.06 -20.33
N GLY A 256 -3.11 1.27 -20.17
CA GLY A 256 -2.69 1.96 -18.95
C GLY A 256 -3.10 1.30 -17.62
N THR A 257 -2.09 1.13 -16.75
CA THR A 257 -2.14 0.74 -15.33
C THR A 257 -2.76 -0.62 -14.99
N GLU A 258 -2.02 -1.36 -14.17
CA GLU A 258 -2.36 -2.65 -13.58
C GLU A 258 -3.76 -2.64 -12.94
N THR A 259 -4.75 -3.10 -13.70
CA THR A 259 -5.91 -3.91 -13.29
C THR A 259 -6.61 -4.26 -14.59
N GLY A 260 -6.85 -5.55 -14.85
CA GLY A 260 -7.42 -6.05 -16.11
C GLY A 260 -8.84 -5.57 -16.39
N LYS A 261 -9.00 -4.29 -16.74
CA LYS A 261 -10.22 -3.66 -17.25
C LYS A 261 -9.96 -3.24 -18.70
N ALA A 262 -10.95 -3.43 -19.58
CA ALA A 262 -10.92 -2.83 -20.91
C ALA A 262 -10.83 -1.30 -20.79
N ALA A 263 -10.26 -0.62 -21.79
CA ALA A 263 -10.01 0.83 -21.78
C ALA A 263 -11.26 1.72 -21.55
N ASN A 264 -12.46 1.16 -21.67
CA ASN A 264 -13.75 1.83 -21.45
C ASN A 264 -14.49 1.34 -20.19
N GLY A 265 -13.88 0.46 -19.39
CA GLY A 265 -14.53 -0.16 -18.22
C GLY A 265 -15.65 -1.15 -18.56
N ARG A 266 -15.84 -1.54 -19.83
CA ARG A 266 -16.93 -2.41 -20.27
C ARG A 266 -16.49 -3.85 -20.51
N CYS A 267 -17.44 -4.78 -20.39
CA CYS A 267 -17.18 -6.19 -20.62
C CYS A 267 -16.91 -6.46 -22.11
N SER A 268 -15.93 -7.32 -22.39
CA SER A 268 -15.56 -7.67 -23.77
C SER A 268 -16.62 -8.46 -24.53
N GLU A 269 -17.49 -9.17 -23.81
CA GLU A 269 -18.62 -9.98 -24.32
C GLU A 269 -19.98 -9.32 -24.10
N CYS A 270 -20.07 -8.31 -23.23
CA CYS A 270 -21.29 -7.55 -22.98
C CYS A 270 -21.00 -6.06 -23.19
N PRO A 271 -21.00 -5.57 -24.45
CA PRO A 271 -20.57 -4.22 -24.79
C PRO A 271 -21.41 -3.10 -24.14
N ASP A 272 -22.62 -3.44 -23.69
CA ASP A 272 -23.56 -2.52 -23.05
C ASP A 272 -23.49 -2.55 -21.51
N ARG A 273 -22.62 -3.37 -20.91
CA ARG A 273 -22.49 -3.50 -19.45
C ARG A 273 -21.06 -3.21 -18.97
N GLU A 274 -20.97 -2.60 -17.79
CA GLU A 274 -19.70 -2.38 -17.10
C GLU A 274 -19.11 -3.69 -16.59
N ASP A 275 -17.78 -3.80 -16.63
CA ASP A 275 -17.03 -4.99 -16.25
C ASP A 275 -16.76 -5.03 -14.73
N THR A 276 -17.84 -5.07 -13.96
CA THR A 276 -17.82 -5.13 -12.50
C THR A 276 -17.67 -6.58 -11.99
N PRO A 277 -17.17 -6.79 -10.75
CA PRO A 277 -17.15 -8.12 -10.13
C PRO A 277 -18.55 -8.76 -10.06
N GLU A 278 -19.57 -7.97 -9.77
CA GLU A 278 -20.98 -8.38 -9.77
C GLU A 278 -21.41 -8.87 -11.15
N HIS A 279 -21.15 -8.11 -12.22
CA HIS A 279 -21.47 -8.51 -13.58
C HIS A 279 -20.73 -9.80 -13.98
N ALA A 280 -19.43 -9.86 -13.71
CA ALA A 280 -18.60 -11.03 -14.01
C ALA A 280 -19.11 -12.29 -13.29
N TRP A 281 -19.48 -12.15 -12.02
CA TRP A 281 -19.93 -13.26 -11.20
C TRP A 281 -21.35 -13.70 -11.52
N ASP A 282 -22.33 -12.78 -11.52
CA ASP A 282 -23.75 -13.15 -11.56
C ASP A 282 -24.25 -13.47 -12.97
N ASP A 283 -23.92 -12.63 -13.96
CA ASP A 283 -24.71 -12.59 -15.20
C ASP A 283 -23.87 -12.61 -16.51
N CYS A 284 -22.55 -12.44 -16.45
CA CYS A 284 -21.73 -12.34 -17.67
C CYS A 284 -21.67 -13.67 -18.44
N PRO A 285 -22.13 -13.76 -19.70
CA PRO A 285 -22.19 -14.99 -20.49
C PRO A 285 -20.84 -15.69 -20.66
N LEU A 286 -19.74 -14.92 -20.66
CA LEU A 286 -18.37 -15.43 -20.79
C LEU A 286 -18.02 -16.46 -19.70
N TRP A 287 -18.55 -16.27 -18.49
CA TRP A 287 -18.23 -17.08 -17.31
C TRP A 287 -19.30 -18.12 -16.99
N THR A 288 -20.21 -18.37 -17.94
CA THR A 288 -21.22 -19.42 -17.84
C THR A 288 -20.59 -20.80 -17.58
N PRO A 289 -19.49 -21.21 -18.24
CA PRO A 289 -18.86 -22.50 -17.97
C PRO A 289 -18.35 -22.63 -16.53
N GLU A 290 -17.76 -21.58 -15.97
CA GLU A 290 -17.28 -21.52 -14.59
C GLU A 290 -18.43 -21.61 -13.59
N ARG A 291 -19.51 -20.86 -13.84
CA ARG A 291 -20.72 -20.92 -13.02
C ARG A 291 -21.40 -22.29 -13.08
N MET A 292 -21.43 -22.95 -14.23
CA MET A 292 -22.01 -24.30 -14.36
C MET A 292 -21.21 -25.30 -13.52
N ARG A 293 -19.87 -25.25 -13.56
CA ARG A 293 -19.03 -26.09 -12.70
C ARG A 293 -19.25 -25.82 -11.21
N LEU A 294 -19.44 -24.55 -10.84
CA LEU A 294 -19.75 -24.20 -9.45
C LEU A 294 -21.13 -24.72 -9.05
N ARG A 295 -22.12 -24.67 -9.95
CA ARG A 295 -23.46 -25.24 -9.75
C ARG A 295 -23.40 -26.76 -9.52
N ASP A 296 -22.56 -27.48 -10.26
CA ASP A 296 -22.39 -28.93 -10.06
C ASP A 296 -21.86 -29.26 -8.65
N LEU A 297 -21.11 -28.34 -8.03
CA LEU A 297 -20.53 -28.51 -6.70
C LEU A 297 -21.46 -28.07 -5.55
N LEU A 298 -22.28 -27.04 -5.78
CA LEU A 298 -23.09 -26.35 -4.76
C LEU A 298 -24.60 -26.44 -4.96
N THR A 299 -25.05 -27.11 -6.01
CA THR A 299 -26.45 -27.25 -6.45
C THR A 299 -27.05 -25.93 -6.98
N GLU A 300 -26.69 -24.80 -6.38
CA GLU A 300 -26.99 -23.45 -6.86
C GLU A 300 -25.75 -22.55 -6.82
N VAL A 301 -25.74 -21.53 -7.68
CA VAL A 301 -24.66 -20.53 -7.69
C VAL A 301 -25.07 -19.36 -6.82
N PRO A 302 -24.32 -19.03 -5.75
CA PRO A 302 -24.64 -17.89 -4.90
C PRO A 302 -24.47 -16.59 -5.67
N LYS A 303 -25.35 -15.61 -5.39
CA LYS A 303 -25.23 -14.25 -5.91
C LYS A 303 -24.02 -13.54 -5.30
N TYR A 304 -23.47 -12.57 -6.02
CA TYR A 304 -22.24 -11.87 -5.61
C TYR A 304 -22.32 -11.31 -4.19
N TRP A 305 -23.42 -10.66 -3.81
CA TRP A 305 -23.58 -10.10 -2.46
C TRP A 305 -23.75 -11.16 -1.36
N THR A 306 -24.18 -12.38 -1.70
CA THR A 306 -24.31 -13.52 -0.75
C THR A 306 -23.09 -14.44 -0.75
N VAL A 307 -22.11 -14.19 -1.61
CA VAL A 307 -21.04 -15.16 -1.90
C VAL A 307 -20.13 -15.39 -0.70
N VAL A 308 -19.86 -14.34 0.08
CA VAL A 308 -19.03 -14.41 1.29
C VAL A 308 -19.73 -15.23 2.36
N ASP A 309 -21.01 -14.98 2.60
CA ASP A 309 -21.81 -15.75 3.56
C ASP A 309 -21.84 -17.24 3.18
N GLU A 310 -21.98 -17.53 1.88
CA GLU A 310 -21.97 -18.89 1.37
C GLU A 310 -20.60 -19.57 1.51
N MET A 311 -19.51 -18.82 1.31
CA MET A 311 -18.14 -19.29 1.54
C MET A 311 -17.88 -19.63 3.00
N LEU A 312 -18.43 -18.85 3.94
CA LEU A 312 -18.21 -19.03 5.37
C LEU A 312 -18.99 -20.22 5.97
N ARG A 313 -19.99 -20.75 5.27
CA ARG A 313 -20.79 -21.89 5.77
C ARG A 313 -20.00 -23.18 5.92
N CYS A 314 -19.05 -23.48 5.03
CA CYS A 314 -18.13 -24.60 5.21
C CYS A 314 -16.89 -24.53 4.29
N LYS A 315 -15.85 -25.26 4.67
CA LYS A 315 -14.58 -25.34 3.92
C LYS A 315 -14.76 -25.80 2.46
N ARG A 316 -15.66 -26.76 2.20
CA ARG A 316 -15.94 -27.24 0.84
C ARG A 316 -16.51 -26.12 -0.05
N ARG A 317 -17.40 -25.29 0.50
CA ARG A 317 -18.00 -24.13 -0.20
C ARG A 317 -16.96 -23.06 -0.48
N TRP A 318 -16.14 -22.75 0.51
CA TRP A 318 -15.00 -21.85 0.36
C TRP A 318 -14.08 -22.27 -0.80
N GLU A 319 -13.64 -23.53 -0.82
CA GLU A 319 -12.72 -24.04 -1.83
C GLU A 319 -13.33 -24.01 -3.24
N ALA A 320 -14.59 -24.42 -3.38
CA ALA A 320 -15.31 -24.40 -4.66
C ALA A 320 -15.45 -22.97 -5.22
N ILE A 321 -15.90 -22.03 -4.39
CA ILE A 321 -16.14 -20.64 -4.79
C ILE A 321 -14.82 -19.92 -5.08
N SER A 322 -13.83 -20.04 -4.17
CA SER A 322 -12.52 -19.39 -4.33
C SER A 322 -11.78 -19.90 -5.56
N SER A 323 -11.84 -21.21 -5.84
CA SER A 323 -11.26 -21.79 -7.06
C SER A 323 -11.91 -21.21 -8.33
N THR A 324 -13.23 -21.07 -8.31
CA THR A 324 -14.00 -20.49 -9.43
C THR A 324 -13.66 -19.02 -9.66
N MET A 325 -13.61 -18.20 -8.59
CA MET A 325 -13.18 -16.79 -8.68
C MET A 325 -11.77 -16.66 -9.25
N ASN A 326 -10.83 -17.45 -8.75
CA ASN A 326 -9.46 -17.44 -9.22
C ASN A 326 -9.34 -17.86 -10.69
N ALA A 327 -10.15 -18.82 -11.14
CA ALA A 327 -10.20 -19.24 -12.53
C ALA A 327 -10.70 -18.11 -13.46
N ILE A 328 -11.74 -17.38 -13.04
CA ILE A 328 -12.27 -16.21 -13.75
C ILE A 328 -11.21 -15.12 -13.86
N VAL A 329 -10.58 -14.73 -12.75
CA VAL A 329 -9.52 -13.70 -12.72
C VAL A 329 -8.34 -14.10 -13.59
N ALA A 330 -7.88 -15.35 -13.49
CA ALA A 330 -6.77 -15.86 -14.29
C ALA A 330 -7.10 -15.87 -15.79
N LYS A 331 -8.29 -16.33 -16.19
CA LYS A 331 -8.71 -16.32 -17.61
C LYS A 331 -8.90 -14.90 -18.14
N LYS A 332 -9.48 -14.01 -17.35
CA LYS A 332 -9.66 -12.59 -17.69
C LYS A 332 -8.32 -11.93 -17.98
N SER A 333 -7.31 -12.19 -17.16
CA SER A 333 -5.94 -11.70 -17.39
C SER A 333 -5.31 -12.21 -18.69
N ARG A 334 -5.67 -13.41 -19.17
CA ARG A 334 -5.20 -13.96 -20.44
C ARG A 334 -5.94 -13.37 -21.65
N ILE A 335 -7.27 -13.19 -21.54
CA ILE A 335 -8.10 -12.60 -22.61
C ILE A 335 -7.64 -11.16 -22.91
N THR A 336 -7.30 -10.39 -21.87
CA THR A 336 -6.75 -9.03 -22.03
C THR A 336 -5.34 -8.99 -22.64
N GLN A 337 -4.64 -10.13 -22.72
CA GLN A 337 -3.28 -10.24 -23.28
C GLN A 337 -3.26 -10.78 -24.72
N MET A 338 -4.40 -11.25 -25.26
CA MET A 338 -4.47 -11.70 -26.65
C MET A 338 -4.75 -10.51 -27.58
N PRO A 339 -3.98 -10.32 -28.67
CA PRO A 339 -4.32 -9.33 -29.67
C PRO A 339 -5.65 -9.74 -30.33
N ARG A 340 -6.61 -8.81 -30.43
CA ARG A 340 -7.79 -8.97 -31.29
C ARG A 340 -7.41 -8.84 -32.75
#